data_AF-K7M0X3-F1
#
_entry.id   AF-K7M0X3-F1
#
_cell.length_a   1.000
_cell.length_b   1.000
_cell.length_c   1.000
_cell.angle_alpha   90.00
_cell.angle_beta   90.00
_cell.angle_gamma   90.00
#
_symmetry.space_group_name_H-M   'P 1'
#
loop_
_entity.id
_entity.type
_entity.pdbx_description
1 polymer ?
#
loop_
_entity_poly.entity_id
_entity_poly.type
_entity_poly.pdbx_seq_one_letter_code
_entity_poly.pdbx_strand_id
1 'polypeptide(L)'
;MIEAGQVNEVRQFFDPSVTDYTKGIRRAIGVPEFDDFLRAEANGGVDERTKQRLLEAAIARLKINNCTLANRQIQKIHRLHGLWKRNMHRLDATEVFLGSRDAWHDHVLAKSLIVLHKFLYGEKKTPHHVVPAGIVSHKDVIAAAAPVAMAATR
;
A
#
# COMPACT_ATOMS: atom_id res chain seq x y z
N MET A 1 -16.47 -13.54 1.30
CA MET A 1 -17.22 -12.40 0.72
C MET A 1 -18.54 -12.87 0.12
N ILE A 2 -18.51 -13.75 -0.90
CA ILE A 2 -19.76 -14.30 -1.48
C ILE A 2 -20.63 -14.98 -0.43
N GLU A 3 -20.06 -15.94 0.32
CA GLU A 3 -20.74 -16.65 1.41
C GLU A 3 -21.17 -15.73 2.57
N ALA A 4 -20.52 -14.57 2.72
CA ALA A 4 -20.85 -13.58 3.74
C ALA A 4 -22.02 -12.67 3.31
N GLY A 5 -22.61 -12.87 2.12
CA GLY A 5 -23.78 -12.13 1.68
C GLY A 5 -23.51 -10.97 0.71
N GLN A 6 -22.31 -10.88 0.11
CA GLN A 6 -21.96 -9.77 -0.79
C GLN A 6 -22.98 -9.57 -1.92
N VAL A 7 -23.54 -10.63 -2.49
CA VAL A 7 -24.56 -10.52 -3.55
C VAL A 7 -25.83 -9.84 -3.02
N ASN A 8 -26.22 -10.14 -1.78
CA ASN A 8 -27.37 -9.51 -1.13
C ASN A 8 -27.10 -8.03 -0.86
N GLU A 9 -25.88 -7.67 -0.46
CA GLU A 9 -25.47 -6.27 -0.29
C GLU A 9 -25.60 -5.49 -1.61
N VAL A 10 -25.08 -6.04 -2.72
CA VAL A 10 -25.18 -5.38 -4.04
C VAL A 10 -26.63 -5.26 -4.50
N ARG A 11 -27.45 -6.30 -4.25
CA ARG A 11 -28.86 -6.30 -4.59
C ARG A 11 -29.65 -5.17 -3.91
N GLN A 12 -29.29 -4.76 -2.69
CA GLN A 12 -30.00 -3.71 -1.95
C GLN A 12 -29.93 -2.32 -2.60
N PHE A 13 -28.89 -2.02 -3.39
CA PHE A 13 -28.76 -0.75 -4.09
C PHE A 13 -28.77 -0.90 -5.63
N PHE A 14 -29.14 -2.09 -6.11
CA PHE A 14 -29.27 -2.34 -7.54
C PHE A 14 -30.44 -1.55 -8.10
N ASP A 15 -30.19 -0.84 -9.21
CA ASP A 15 -31.18 -0.05 -9.92
C ASP A 15 -31.08 -0.39 -11.41
N PRO A 16 -32.08 -1.12 -11.97
CA PRO A 16 -32.09 -1.50 -13.37
C PRO A 16 -32.04 -0.29 -14.33
N SER A 17 -32.47 0.90 -13.90
CA SER A 17 -32.46 2.10 -14.74
C SER A 17 -31.05 2.69 -14.94
N VAL A 18 -30.07 2.29 -14.11
CA VAL A 18 -28.71 2.81 -14.17
C VAL A 18 -27.78 1.79 -14.84
N THR A 19 -27.02 2.28 -15.82
CA THR A 19 -25.99 1.51 -16.54
C THR A 19 -24.59 2.11 -16.39
N ASP A 20 -24.47 3.29 -15.77
CA ASP A 20 -23.20 3.98 -15.58
C ASP A 20 -22.50 3.55 -14.29
N TYR A 21 -21.55 2.63 -14.43
CA TYR A 21 -20.68 2.15 -13.35
C TYR A 21 -19.38 2.96 -13.20
N THR A 22 -19.26 4.10 -13.88
CA THR A 22 -18.03 4.91 -13.85
C THR A 22 -17.96 5.92 -12.71
N LYS A 23 -19.02 6.02 -11.88
CA LYS A 23 -19.18 7.07 -10.88
C LYS A 23 -19.38 6.55 -9.45
N GLY A 24 -18.76 7.23 -8.49
CA GLY A 24 -18.97 7.03 -7.05
C GLY A 24 -18.83 5.57 -6.60
N ILE A 25 -19.74 5.14 -5.71
CA ILE A 25 -19.78 3.79 -5.15
C ILE A 25 -20.06 2.70 -6.20
N ARG A 26 -20.68 3.04 -7.34
CA ARG A 26 -20.98 2.09 -8.42
C ARG A 26 -19.72 1.53 -9.10
N ARG A 27 -18.56 2.16 -8.88
CA ARG A 27 -17.25 1.69 -9.37
C ARG A 27 -16.68 0.53 -8.55
N ALA A 28 -17.25 0.22 -7.39
CA ALA A 28 -16.71 -0.80 -6.49
C ALA A 28 -16.69 -2.17 -7.19
N ILE A 29 -15.59 -2.91 -7.04
CA ILE A 29 -15.47 -4.26 -7.60
C ILE A 29 -16.51 -5.17 -6.94
N GLY A 30 -17.26 -5.86 -7.79
CA GLY A 30 -18.45 -6.63 -7.46
C GLY A 30 -19.73 -5.99 -7.99
N VAL A 31 -19.80 -4.66 -8.07
CA VAL A 31 -21.02 -3.97 -8.51
C VAL A 31 -21.26 -4.13 -10.03
N PRO A 32 -20.35 -3.69 -10.92
CA PRO A 32 -20.55 -3.90 -12.35
C PRO A 32 -20.49 -5.38 -12.73
N GLU A 33 -19.75 -6.21 -11.99
CA GLU A 33 -19.62 -7.63 -12.29
C GLU A 33 -20.93 -8.41 -12.10
N PHE A 34 -21.73 -8.03 -11.10
CA PHE A 34 -23.04 -8.65 -10.83
C PHE A 34 -24.19 -8.08 -11.66
N ASP A 35 -23.98 -7.05 -12.50
CA ASP A 35 -25.05 -6.40 -13.27
C ASP A 35 -25.86 -7.38 -14.12
N ASP A 36 -25.19 -8.19 -14.95
CA ASP A 36 -25.85 -9.18 -15.81
C ASP A 36 -26.74 -10.15 -15.01
N PHE A 37 -26.22 -10.61 -13.87
CA PHE A 37 -26.91 -11.54 -12.97
C PHE A 37 -28.15 -10.87 -12.35
N LEU A 38 -28.01 -9.66 -11.82
CA LEU A 38 -29.10 -8.92 -11.18
C LEU A 38 -30.18 -8.48 -12.17
N ARG A 39 -29.81 -8.13 -13.41
CA ARG A 39 -30.78 -7.89 -14.50
C ARG A 39 -31.54 -9.17 -14.86
N ALA A 40 -30.85 -10.30 -15.01
CA ALA A 40 -31.48 -11.58 -15.30
C ALA A 40 -32.43 -12.02 -14.17
N GLU A 41 -32.06 -11.75 -12.91
CA GLU A 41 -32.91 -11.97 -11.74
C GLU A 41 -34.16 -11.08 -11.77
N ALA A 42 -33.99 -9.78 -12.02
CA ALA A 42 -35.08 -8.80 -12.06
C ALA A 42 -36.09 -9.03 -13.20
N ASN A 43 -35.63 -9.54 -14.35
CA ASN A 43 -36.49 -9.79 -15.52
C ASN A 43 -37.46 -10.98 -15.33
N GLY A 44 -37.25 -11.84 -14.32
CA GLY A 44 -38.15 -12.95 -13.97
C GLY A 44 -38.25 -14.11 -14.98
N GLY A 45 -37.93 -13.90 -16.26
CA GLY A 45 -38.07 -14.88 -17.33
C GLY A 45 -36.83 -15.76 -17.60
N VAL A 46 -35.73 -15.56 -16.86
CA VAL A 46 -34.50 -16.34 -17.02
C VAL A 46 -34.55 -17.59 -16.14
N ASP A 47 -34.23 -18.75 -16.70
CA ASP A 47 -34.19 -20.00 -15.95
C ASP A 47 -33.07 -20.01 -14.90
N GLU A 48 -33.26 -20.81 -13.85
CA GLU A 48 -32.34 -20.82 -12.70
C GLU A 48 -30.93 -21.28 -13.08
N ARG A 49 -30.80 -22.20 -14.05
CA ARG A 49 -29.50 -22.67 -14.54
C ARG A 49 -28.76 -21.53 -15.24
N THR A 50 -29.44 -20.71 -16.01
CA THR A 50 -28.84 -19.53 -16.65
C THR A 50 -28.43 -18.48 -15.61
N LYS A 51 -29.27 -18.20 -14.60
CA LYS A 51 -28.90 -17.28 -13.49
C LYS A 51 -27.64 -17.75 -12.75
N GLN A 52 -27.56 -19.04 -12.43
CA GLN A 52 -26.40 -19.61 -11.77
C GLN A 52 -25.11 -19.45 -12.61
N ARG A 53 -25.19 -19.66 -13.93
CA ARG A 53 -24.05 -19.44 -14.84
C ARG A 53 -23.62 -17.98 -14.90
N LEU A 54 -24.57 -17.05 -14.88
CA LEU A 54 -24.28 -15.61 -14.83
C LEU A 54 -23.60 -15.24 -13.50
N LEU A 55 -24.06 -15.80 -12.38
CA LEU A 55 -23.45 -15.58 -11.07
C LEU A 55 -22.02 -16.11 -11.01
N GLU A 56 -21.78 -17.33 -11.49
CA GLU A 56 -20.43 -17.92 -11.56
C GLU A 56 -19.48 -17.08 -12.43
N ALA A 57 -19.97 -16.63 -13.60
CA ALA A 57 -19.22 -15.74 -14.48
C ALA A 57 -18.91 -14.39 -13.80
N ALA A 58 -19.87 -13.81 -13.09
CA ALA A 58 -19.68 -12.58 -12.32
C ALA A 58 -18.62 -12.74 -11.22
N ILE A 59 -18.66 -13.84 -10.46
CA ILE A 59 -17.67 -14.16 -9.42
C ILE A 59 -16.27 -14.34 -10.05
N ALA A 60 -16.16 -14.99 -11.20
CA ALA A 60 -14.90 -15.14 -11.91
C ALA A 60 -14.32 -13.77 -12.34
N ARG A 61 -15.16 -12.89 -12.93
CA ARG A 61 -14.76 -11.52 -13.28
C ARG A 61 -14.34 -10.70 -12.07
N LEU A 62 -15.07 -10.80 -10.97
CA LEU A 62 -14.77 -10.13 -9.70
C LEU A 62 -13.37 -10.53 -9.20
N LYS A 63 -13.05 -11.82 -9.21
CA LYS A 63 -11.71 -12.32 -8.84
C LYS A 63 -10.63 -11.75 -9.76
N ILE A 64 -10.83 -11.78 -11.08
CA ILE A 64 -9.88 -11.23 -12.06
C ILE A 64 -9.66 -9.72 -11.84
N ASN A 65 -10.72 -8.96 -11.62
CA ASN A 65 -10.65 -7.52 -11.41
C ASN A 65 -9.96 -7.17 -10.09
N ASN A 66 -10.20 -7.93 -9.01
CA ASN A 66 -9.47 -7.78 -7.75
C ASN A 66 -7.96 -8.06 -7.91
N CYS A 67 -7.58 -9.15 -8.60
CA CYS A 67 -6.17 -9.43 -8.89
C CYS A 67 -5.53 -8.31 -9.74
N THR A 68 -6.26 -7.83 -10.75
CA THR A 68 -5.81 -6.72 -11.61
C THR A 68 -5.63 -5.43 -10.80
N LEU A 69 -6.55 -5.12 -9.89
CA LEU A 69 -6.45 -3.97 -8.99
C LEU A 69 -5.22 -4.09 -8.08
N ALA A 70 -5.00 -5.25 -7.46
CA ALA A 70 -3.82 -5.51 -6.62
C ALA A 70 -2.51 -5.29 -7.40
N ASN A 71 -2.42 -5.81 -8.63
CA ASN A 71 -1.26 -5.62 -9.50
C ASN A 71 -1.02 -4.14 -9.84
N ARG A 72 -2.08 -3.37 -10.15
CA ARG A 72 -1.99 -1.92 -10.39
C ARG A 72 -1.57 -1.15 -9.14
N GLN A 73 -2.05 -1.56 -7.96
CA GLN A 73 -1.64 -0.97 -6.69
C GLN A 73 -0.14 -1.20 -6.43
N ILE A 74 0.38 -2.40 -6.67
CA ILE A 74 1.82 -2.70 -6.58
C ILE A 74 2.62 -1.80 -7.52
N GLN A 75 2.21 -1.69 -8.79
CA GLN A 75 2.87 -0.79 -9.75
C GLN A 75 2.89 0.67 -9.28
N LYS A 76 1.78 1.15 -8.69
CA LYS A 76 1.69 2.51 -8.13
C LYS A 76 2.60 2.68 -6.91
N ILE A 77 2.65 1.70 -6.01
CA ILE A 77 3.54 1.71 -4.84
C ILE A 77 5.01 1.71 -5.28
N HIS A 78 5.40 0.92 -6.30
CA HIS A 78 6.76 0.94 -6.84
C HIS A 78 7.16 2.31 -7.38
N ARG A 79 6.24 3.03 -8.07
CA ARG A 79 6.48 4.41 -8.49
C ARG A 79 6.70 5.35 -7.30
N LEU A 80 5.89 5.23 -6.26
CA LEU A 80 6.05 6.02 -5.03
C LEU A 80 7.34 5.69 -4.27
N HIS A 81 7.74 4.42 -4.24
CA HIS A 81 8.99 3.99 -3.61
C HIS A 81 10.20 4.66 -4.28
N GLY A 82 10.18 4.85 -5.61
CA GLY A 82 11.21 5.64 -6.31
C GLY A 82 11.33 7.09 -5.84
N LEU A 83 10.21 7.70 -5.44
CA LEU A 83 10.14 9.08 -4.95
C LEU A 83 10.54 9.20 -3.47
N TRP A 84 10.06 8.29 -2.62
CA TRP A 84 10.23 8.38 -1.16
C TRP A 84 11.44 7.61 -0.63
N LYS A 85 12.06 6.75 -1.45
CA LYS A 85 13.28 5.99 -1.16
C LYS A 85 13.27 5.43 0.28
N ARG A 86 14.20 5.91 1.11
CA ARG A 86 14.46 5.44 2.48
C ARG A 86 13.36 5.78 3.49
N ASN A 87 12.37 6.59 3.10
CA ASN A 87 11.25 6.95 3.97
C ASN A 87 10.06 5.98 3.86
N MET A 88 10.15 4.96 3.00
CA MET A 88 9.14 3.90 2.90
C MET A 88 9.67 2.60 3.49
N HIS A 89 8.98 2.08 4.52
CA HIS A 89 9.37 0.85 5.20
C HIS A 89 8.50 -0.32 4.73
N ARG A 90 9.12 -1.31 4.06
CA ARG A 90 8.41 -2.54 3.66
C ARG A 90 8.14 -3.43 4.88
N LEU A 91 6.88 -3.76 5.10
CA LEU A 91 6.43 -4.80 6.03
C LEU A 91 6.02 -6.02 5.20
N ASP A 92 6.58 -7.19 5.50
CA ASP A 92 6.34 -8.39 4.69
C ASP A 92 5.32 -9.30 5.38
N ALA A 93 4.12 -9.36 4.84
CA ALA A 93 3.04 -10.20 5.35
C ALA A 93 2.90 -11.52 4.58
N THR A 94 3.84 -11.88 3.70
CA THR A 94 3.70 -13.05 2.81
C THR A 94 3.47 -14.33 3.59
N GLU A 95 4.30 -14.61 4.61
CA GLU A 95 4.16 -15.80 5.47
C GLU A 95 2.82 -15.85 6.22
N VAL A 96 2.26 -14.70 6.56
CA VAL A 96 0.94 -14.61 7.21
C VAL A 96 -0.16 -15.11 6.27
N PHE A 97 -0.10 -14.70 5.01
CA PHE A 97 -1.05 -15.13 3.98
C PHE A 97 -0.81 -16.57 3.50
N LEU A 98 0.39 -17.13 3.70
CA LEU A 98 0.69 -18.54 3.45
C LEU A 98 0.25 -19.49 4.58
N GLY A 99 -0.24 -18.95 5.71
CA GLY A 99 -0.84 -19.72 6.80
C GLY A 99 -0.08 -19.70 8.12
N SER A 100 1.11 -19.08 8.16
CA SER A 100 1.84 -18.88 9.41
C SER A 100 1.28 -17.67 10.14
N ARG A 101 0.18 -17.86 10.88
CA ARG A 101 -0.47 -16.78 11.63
C ARG A 101 0.48 -16.12 12.63
N ASP A 102 1.39 -16.90 13.20
CA ASP A 102 2.38 -16.42 14.17
C ASP A 102 3.41 -15.48 13.52
N ALA A 103 3.69 -15.64 12.22
CA ALA A 103 4.58 -14.75 11.48
C ALA A 103 4.08 -13.29 11.42
N TRP A 104 2.81 -13.03 11.73
CA TRP A 104 2.29 -11.67 11.83
C TRP A 104 3.03 -10.86 12.90
N HIS A 105 3.27 -11.47 14.06
CA HIS A 105 3.93 -10.80 15.18
C HIS A 105 5.35 -10.38 14.78
N ASP A 106 6.11 -11.30 14.19
CA ASP A 106 7.52 -11.08 13.89
C ASP A 106 7.73 -10.20 12.65
N HIS A 107 7.06 -10.51 11.54
CA HIS A 107 7.35 -9.87 10.25
C HIS A 107 6.62 -8.55 10.03
N VAL A 108 5.46 -8.38 10.68
CA VAL A 108 4.61 -7.18 10.52
C VAL A 108 4.62 -6.35 11.79
N LEU A 109 4.14 -6.87 12.92
CA LEU A 109 3.90 -6.07 14.13
C LEU A 109 5.21 -5.56 14.76
N ALA A 110 6.15 -6.45 15.08
CA ALA A 110 7.41 -6.09 15.74
C ALA A 110 8.20 -5.08 14.89
N LYS A 111 8.31 -5.34 13.58
CA LYS A 111 8.95 -4.41 12.64
C LYS A 111 8.24 -3.06 12.58
N SER A 112 6.92 -3.04 12.57
CA SER A 112 6.13 -1.79 12.58
C SER A 112 6.40 -0.98 13.85
N LEU A 113 6.46 -1.64 15.00
CA LEU A 113 6.73 -1.00 16.29
C LEU A 113 8.15 -0.40 16.34
N ILE A 114 9.16 -1.09 15.81
CA ILE A 114 10.54 -0.56 15.73
C ILE A 114 10.57 0.71 14.85
N VAL A 115 9.92 0.66 13.69
CA VAL A 115 9.83 1.81 12.78
C VAL A 115 9.09 2.97 13.45
N LEU A 116 7.95 2.70 14.09
CA LEU A 116 7.14 3.70 14.79
C LEU A 116 7.90 4.32 15.96
N HIS A 117 8.57 3.51 16.79
CA HIS A 117 9.36 3.98 17.91
C HIS A 117 10.49 4.91 17.44
N LYS A 118 11.21 4.54 16.37
CA LYS A 118 12.23 5.41 15.76
C LYS A 118 11.64 6.69 15.18
N PHE A 119 10.44 6.64 14.61
CA PHE A 119 9.75 7.83 14.11
C PHE A 119 9.33 8.79 15.23
N LEU A 120 8.79 8.26 16.33
CA LEU A 120 8.28 9.06 17.45
C LEU A 120 9.39 9.60 18.37
N TYR A 121 10.43 8.80 18.62
CA TYR A 121 11.46 9.09 19.64
C TYR A 121 12.88 9.15 19.08
N GLY A 122 13.08 8.86 17.80
CA GLY A 122 14.39 8.99 17.18
C GLY A 122 14.86 10.43 17.26
N GLU A 123 15.91 10.68 18.04
CA GLU A 123 16.55 11.99 18.13
C GLU A 123 16.80 12.52 16.71
N LYS A 124 16.29 13.72 16.43
CA LYS A 124 16.68 14.49 15.25
C LYS A 124 18.17 14.78 15.39
N LYS A 125 19.04 13.87 14.95
CA LYS A 125 20.39 14.26 14.57
C LYS A 125 20.19 15.33 13.51
N THR A 126 20.51 16.54 13.92
CA THR A 126 20.38 17.79 13.19
C THR A 126 20.72 17.59 11.72
N PRO A 127 19.97 18.22 10.78
CA PRO A 127 20.37 18.17 9.39
C PRO A 127 21.80 18.72 9.34
N HIS A 128 22.74 17.90 8.86
CA HIS A 128 24.02 18.43 8.44
C HIS A 128 23.70 19.58 7.49
N HIS A 129 23.95 20.79 7.98
CA HIS A 129 23.91 22.01 7.21
C HIS A 129 24.96 21.80 6.13
N VAL A 130 24.54 21.35 4.94
CA VAL A 130 25.36 21.45 3.74
C VAL A 130 25.40 22.95 3.44
N VAL A 131 26.37 23.64 4.06
CA VAL A 131 26.75 24.98 3.64
C VAL A 131 27.19 24.85 2.17
N PRO A 132 26.59 25.61 1.23
CA PRO A 132 27.04 25.60 -0.16
C PRO A 132 28.51 26.00 -0.21
N ALA A 133 29.31 25.24 -0.95
CA ALA A 133 30.68 25.61 -1.26
C ALA A 133 30.71 26.97 -1.95
N GLY A 134 31.14 28.01 -1.23
CA GLY A 134 31.33 29.35 -1.77
C GLY A 134 30.70 30.44 -0.92
N ILE A 135 31.39 30.84 0.15
CA ILE A 135 31.58 32.24 0.57
C ILE A 135 32.90 32.25 1.34
N VAL A 136 33.93 32.76 0.67
CA VAL A 136 35.23 33.11 1.25
C VAL A 136 35.04 34.40 2.04
N SER A 137 35.47 34.44 3.30
CA SER A 137 35.77 35.70 3.96
C SER A 137 36.95 35.50 4.91
N HIS A 138 38.13 35.92 4.45
CA HIS A 138 39.31 36.16 5.26
C HIS A 138 38.97 37.15 6.37
N LYS A 139 39.29 36.84 7.65
CA LYS A 139 39.93 37.82 8.54
C LYS A 139 40.52 37.37 9.88
N ASP A 140 40.25 36.19 10.44
CA ASP A 140 40.78 35.91 11.79
C ASP A 140 41.73 34.70 11.85
N VAL A 141 42.99 34.96 11.48
CA VAL A 141 44.18 34.20 11.88
C VAL A 141 44.93 35.11 12.87
N ILE A 142 45.19 34.67 14.10
CA ILE A 142 46.39 35.01 14.90
C ILE A 142 46.44 34.08 16.14
N ALA A 143 47.56 33.34 16.22
CA ALA A 143 48.34 32.89 17.39
C ALA A 143 47.67 32.06 18.51
N ALA A 144 48.27 31.01 19.09
CA ALA A 144 49.68 30.87 19.42
C ALA A 144 50.14 29.39 19.61
N ALA A 145 51.33 29.13 19.06
CA ALA A 145 52.47 28.29 19.48
C ALA A 145 52.35 27.05 20.40
N ALA A 146 53.04 25.98 19.96
CA ALA A 146 53.31 24.67 20.59
C ALA A 146 54.50 24.66 21.60
N PRO A 147 54.83 23.50 22.22
CA PRO A 147 56.11 22.83 21.88
C PRO A 147 56.01 21.27 21.81
N VAL A 148 56.56 20.61 20.78
CA VAL A 148 57.92 20.00 20.62
C VAL A 148 58.18 18.69 21.40
N ALA A 149 58.13 17.59 20.64
CA ALA A 149 58.95 16.36 20.57
C ALA A 149 59.55 15.68 21.83
N MET A 150 59.36 14.36 21.90
CA MET A 150 60.24 13.42 22.61
C MET A 150 60.61 12.26 21.67
N ALA A 151 61.89 12.13 21.35
CA ALA A 151 62.47 11.07 20.53
C ALA A 151 63.14 10.00 21.41
N ALA A 152 63.07 8.75 20.96
CA ALA A 152 63.57 7.56 21.64
C ALA A 152 65.09 7.39 21.57
N THR A 153 65.67 6.72 22.57
CA THR A 153 66.93 5.96 22.48
C THR A 153 66.98 4.90 23.58
N ARG A 154 67.11 3.64 23.17
CA ARG A 154 67.88 2.59 23.84
C ARG A 154 68.55 1.77 22.75
#